data_AF-A0A7Z6SQ76-F1
#
_entry.id   AF-A0A7Z6SQ76-F1
#
_cell.length_a   1.000
_cell.length_b   1.000
_cell.length_c   1.000
_cell.angle_alpha   90.00
_cell.angle_beta   90.00
_cell.angle_gamma   90.00
#
_symmetry.space_group_name_H-M   'P 1'
#
loop_
_entity.id
_entity.type
_entity.pdbx_description
1 polymer ?
#
loop_
_entity_poly.entity_id
_entity_poly.type
_entity_poly.pdbx_seq_one_letter_code
_entity_poly.pdbx_strand_id
1 'polypeptide(L)'
;KKENLFKSSLFIVLPGILISLIAGVMIFTFVFEYHADVSQGPGLVFISLPLTFAKMGMSGQIVSLFFFMALVFAGITSMVSLVEPLALYLINRFNFSRLKASLWIGIVVYVLGVLVILSMNERYAKFLSFAHKSVFWWLDFITSSFLMPLGGLFSVLFIGWILNKKRSFLATKHFFNINAFKAWHFSVRFIAPVVILAIFILQFK
;
A
#
# COMPACT_ATOMS: atom_id res chain seq x y z
N LYS A 1 -11.78 4.21 -22.98
CA LYS A 1 -13.18 4.71 -23.05
C LYS A 1 -14.26 3.61 -22.96
N LYS A 2 -13.94 2.30 -23.04
CA LYS A 2 -14.91 1.20 -22.86
C LYS A 2 -14.84 0.50 -21.50
N GLU A 3 -13.90 0.89 -20.64
CA GLU A 3 -13.69 0.23 -19.34
C GLU A 3 -14.70 0.70 -18.29
N ASN A 4 -15.30 -0.25 -17.60
CA ASN A 4 -16.16 0.01 -16.45
C ASN A 4 -15.28 0.17 -15.20
N LEU A 5 -15.01 1.43 -14.84
CA LEU A 5 -14.14 1.77 -13.71
C LEU A 5 -14.74 1.30 -12.37
N PHE A 6 -16.07 1.29 -12.24
CA PHE A 6 -16.72 0.80 -11.03
C PHE A 6 -16.51 -0.71 -10.85
N LYS A 7 -16.74 -1.50 -11.91
CA LYS A 7 -16.47 -2.94 -11.90
C LYS A 7 -14.99 -3.23 -11.63
N SER A 8 -14.10 -2.48 -12.25
CA SER A 8 -12.65 -2.61 -12.03
C SER A 8 -12.28 -2.31 -10.58
N SER A 9 -12.84 -1.26 -10.00
CA SER A 9 -12.61 -0.91 -8.58
C SER A 9 -13.09 -2.01 -7.64
N LEU A 10 -14.27 -2.59 -7.89
CA LEU A 10 -14.78 -3.73 -7.09
C LEU A 10 -13.89 -4.97 -7.24
N PHE A 11 -13.40 -5.26 -8.44
CA PHE A 11 -12.50 -6.38 -8.69
C PHE A 11 -11.12 -6.20 -8.03
N ILE A 12 -10.72 -4.98 -7.70
CA ILE A 12 -9.51 -4.70 -6.93
C ILE A 12 -9.79 -4.82 -5.42
N VAL A 13 -10.85 -4.16 -4.94
CA VAL A 13 -11.12 -4.03 -3.50
C VAL A 13 -11.61 -5.33 -2.88
N LEU A 14 -12.54 -6.05 -3.51
CA LEU A 14 -13.14 -7.25 -2.91
C LEU A 14 -12.12 -8.39 -2.71
N PRO A 15 -11.32 -8.78 -3.73
CA PRO A 15 -10.27 -9.77 -3.52
C PRO A 15 -9.21 -9.29 -2.51
N GLY A 16 -8.87 -8.00 -2.51
CA GLY A 16 -7.94 -7.44 -1.52
C GLY A 16 -8.42 -7.64 -0.08
N ILE A 17 -9.70 -7.35 0.19
CA ILE A 17 -10.32 -7.59 1.51
C ILE A 17 -10.29 -9.09 1.84
N LEU A 18 -10.73 -9.95 0.93
CA LEU A 18 -10.77 -11.40 1.16
C LEU A 18 -9.39 -11.98 1.45
N ILE A 19 -8.38 -11.61 0.64
CA ILE A 19 -7.00 -12.06 0.83
C ILE A 19 -6.45 -11.54 2.16
N SER A 20 -6.73 -10.29 2.53
CA SER A 20 -6.29 -9.73 3.82
C SER A 20 -6.91 -10.45 5.03
N LEU A 21 -8.18 -10.85 4.93
CA LEU A 21 -8.85 -11.62 5.98
C LEU A 21 -8.26 -13.03 6.09
N ILE A 22 -8.06 -13.72 4.97
CA ILE A 22 -7.44 -15.06 4.94
C ILE A 22 -6.02 -15.00 5.51
N ALA A 23 -5.22 -14.01 5.11
CA ALA A 23 -3.87 -13.82 5.60
C ALA A 23 -3.86 -13.50 7.11
N GLY A 24 -4.77 -12.65 7.58
CA GLY A 24 -4.93 -12.33 9.01
C GLY A 24 -5.25 -13.58 9.84
N VAL A 25 -6.27 -14.34 9.44
CA VAL A 25 -6.62 -15.60 10.13
C VAL A 25 -5.44 -16.57 10.13
N MET A 26 -4.76 -16.74 8.99
CA MET A 26 -3.61 -17.64 8.87
C MET A 26 -2.46 -17.22 9.79
N ILE A 27 -2.04 -15.96 9.74
CA ILE A 27 -0.91 -15.45 10.54
C ILE A 27 -1.23 -15.56 12.04
N PHE A 28 -2.40 -15.07 12.48
CA PHE A 28 -2.74 -15.10 13.90
C PHE A 28 -2.90 -16.53 14.44
N THR A 29 -3.45 -17.46 13.65
CA THR A 29 -3.55 -18.87 14.07
C THR A 29 -2.18 -19.43 14.42
N PHE A 30 -1.16 -19.19 13.59
CA PHE A 30 0.19 -19.70 13.84
C PHE A 30 0.93 -18.93 14.93
N VAL A 31 0.73 -17.63 15.03
CA VAL A 31 1.37 -16.80 16.06
C VAL A 31 0.93 -17.25 17.46
N PHE A 32 -0.36 -17.54 17.65
CA PHE A 32 -0.86 -18.04 18.94
C PHE A 32 -0.44 -19.49 19.22
N GLU A 33 -0.47 -20.37 18.23
CA GLU A 33 -0.04 -21.77 18.36
C GLU A 33 1.45 -21.88 18.77
N TYR A 34 2.29 -20.97 18.30
CA TYR A 34 3.73 -21.01 18.54
C TYR A 34 4.24 -19.96 19.53
N HIS A 35 3.33 -19.31 20.27
CA HIS A 35 3.64 -18.28 21.25
C HIS A 35 4.60 -17.19 20.72
N ALA A 36 4.50 -16.88 19.42
CA ALA A 36 5.29 -15.84 18.81
C ALA A 36 4.77 -14.47 19.27
N ASP A 37 5.68 -13.51 19.43
CA ASP A 37 5.30 -12.16 19.82
C ASP A 37 4.63 -11.44 18.65
N VAL A 38 3.34 -11.14 18.79
CA VAL A 38 2.53 -10.36 17.84
C VAL A 38 3.09 -8.95 17.59
N SER A 39 3.98 -8.46 18.46
CA SER A 39 4.53 -7.11 18.44
C SER A 39 5.74 -6.93 17.51
N GLN A 40 6.21 -8.00 16.84
CA GLN A 40 7.40 -7.99 15.97
C GLN A 40 7.20 -7.22 14.64
N GLY A 41 6.02 -6.65 14.42
CA GLY A 41 5.76 -5.74 13.31
C GLY A 41 5.96 -6.39 11.93
N PRO A 42 6.54 -5.67 10.94
CA PRO A 42 6.68 -6.15 9.57
C PRO A 42 7.48 -7.45 9.43
N GLY A 43 8.36 -7.75 10.39
CA GLY A 43 9.18 -8.96 10.39
C GLY A 43 8.42 -10.25 10.73
N LEU A 44 7.20 -10.14 11.28
CA LEU A 44 6.44 -11.28 11.81
C LEU A 44 6.21 -12.38 10.76
N VAL A 45 5.90 -12.00 9.52
CA VAL A 45 5.67 -12.95 8.41
C VAL A 45 6.93 -13.76 8.11
N PHE A 46 8.11 -13.16 8.24
CA PHE A 46 9.41 -13.79 7.99
C PHE A 46 9.94 -14.60 9.18
N ILE A 47 9.24 -14.59 10.31
CA ILE A 47 9.57 -15.40 11.49
C ILE A 47 8.54 -16.53 11.62
N SER A 48 7.26 -16.19 11.68
CA SER A 48 6.19 -17.13 11.96
C SER A 48 5.96 -18.13 10.83
N LEU A 49 5.93 -17.70 9.57
CA LEU A 49 5.64 -18.60 8.46
C LEU A 49 6.76 -19.61 8.18
N PRO A 50 8.06 -19.24 8.18
CA PRO A 50 9.13 -20.23 8.04
C PRO A 50 9.12 -21.29 9.13
N LEU A 51 8.85 -20.90 10.39
CA LEU A 51 8.74 -21.84 11.51
C LEU A 51 7.58 -22.83 11.31
N THR A 52 6.43 -22.34 10.86
CA THR A 52 5.27 -23.19 10.51
C THR A 52 5.64 -24.19 9.41
N PHE A 53 6.22 -23.72 8.31
CA PHE A 53 6.59 -24.58 7.20
C PHE A 53 7.64 -25.61 7.60
N ALA A 54 8.60 -25.27 8.47
CA ALA A 54 9.57 -26.22 8.98
C ALA A 54 8.91 -27.39 9.75
N LYS A 55 7.86 -27.12 10.52
CA LYS A 55 7.12 -28.15 11.28
C LYS A 55 6.27 -29.09 10.42
N MET A 56 5.89 -28.67 9.22
CA MET A 56 5.18 -29.52 8.25
C MET A 56 6.12 -30.55 7.59
N GLY A 57 7.43 -30.52 7.87
CA GLY A 57 8.40 -31.45 7.28
C GLY A 57 8.58 -31.20 5.79
N MET A 58 8.63 -32.27 4.99
CA MET A 58 8.94 -32.20 3.56
C MET A 58 7.88 -31.45 2.73
N SER A 59 6.60 -31.59 3.11
CA SER A 59 5.51 -30.86 2.44
C SER A 59 5.60 -29.35 2.69
N GLY A 60 6.04 -28.96 3.89
CA GLY A 60 6.26 -27.56 4.25
C GLY A 60 7.35 -26.88 3.45
N GLN A 61 8.43 -27.59 3.12
CA GLN A 61 9.49 -27.05 2.25
C GLN A 61 8.95 -26.70 0.87
N ILE A 62 8.16 -27.59 0.26
CA ILE A 62 7.52 -27.35 -1.04
C ILE A 62 6.57 -26.15 -0.97
N VAL A 63 5.71 -26.10 0.06
CA VAL A 63 4.77 -25.00 0.26
C VAL A 63 5.51 -23.67 0.48
N SER A 64 6.59 -23.67 1.26
CA SER A 64 7.40 -22.47 1.52
C SER A 64 8.02 -21.91 0.24
N LEU A 65 8.52 -22.78 -0.66
CA LEU A 65 9.10 -22.37 -1.94
C LEU A 65 8.07 -21.64 -2.79
N PHE A 66 6.89 -22.24 -2.99
CA PHE A 66 5.82 -21.61 -3.77
C PHE A 66 5.28 -20.35 -3.12
N PHE A 67 5.15 -20.34 -1.79
CA PHE A 67 4.68 -19.18 -1.04
C PHE A 67 5.63 -17.98 -1.20
N PHE A 68 6.94 -18.17 -0.95
CA PHE A 68 7.90 -17.08 -1.07
C PHE A 68 8.10 -16.66 -2.53
N MET A 69 8.03 -17.58 -3.48
CA MET A 69 8.01 -17.22 -4.91
C MET A 69 6.82 -16.33 -5.25
N ALA A 70 5.61 -16.71 -4.81
CA ALA A 70 4.41 -15.89 -5.00
C ALA A 70 4.53 -14.52 -4.30
N LEU A 71 5.11 -14.48 -3.10
CA LEU A 71 5.37 -13.26 -2.35
C LEU A 71 6.31 -12.31 -3.10
N VAL A 72 7.37 -12.84 -3.73
CA VAL A 72 8.27 -12.05 -4.58
C VAL A 72 7.54 -11.47 -5.78
N PHE A 73 6.76 -12.28 -6.51
CA PHE A 73 5.99 -11.79 -7.66
C PHE A 73 4.96 -10.72 -7.26
N ALA A 74 4.27 -10.91 -6.14
CA ALA A 74 3.32 -9.94 -5.60
C ALA A 74 4.01 -8.61 -5.19
N GLY A 75 5.21 -8.69 -4.63
CA GLY A 75 6.03 -7.53 -4.31
C GLY A 75 6.45 -6.75 -5.55
N ILE A 76 6.97 -7.45 -6.58
CA ILE A 76 7.45 -6.83 -7.83
C ILE A 76 6.31 -6.08 -8.55
N THR A 77 5.14 -6.70 -8.69
CA THR A 77 4.01 -6.08 -9.39
C THR A 77 3.53 -4.80 -8.68
N SER A 78 3.51 -4.82 -7.34
CA SER A 78 3.19 -3.65 -6.52
C SER A 78 4.22 -2.53 -6.68
N MET A 79 5.52 -2.87 -6.69
CA MET A 79 6.60 -1.89 -6.89
C MET A 79 6.52 -1.20 -8.25
N VAL A 80 6.17 -1.93 -9.32
CA VAL A 80 5.98 -1.36 -10.66
C VAL A 80 4.89 -0.28 -10.63
N SER A 81 3.76 -0.55 -9.98
CA SER A 81 2.66 0.43 -9.85
C SER A 81 3.04 1.67 -9.03
N LEU A 82 3.98 1.56 -8.08
CA LEU A 82 4.48 2.70 -7.30
C LEU A 82 5.49 3.55 -8.07
N VAL A 83 6.32 2.94 -8.92
CA VAL A 83 7.35 3.64 -9.70
C VAL A 83 6.76 4.38 -10.91
N GLU A 84 5.75 3.81 -11.58
CA GLU A 84 5.22 4.34 -12.84
C GLU A 84 4.73 5.81 -12.75
N PRO A 85 3.97 6.25 -11.72
CA PRO A 85 3.53 7.64 -11.61
C PRO A 85 4.70 8.63 -11.53
N LEU A 86 5.76 8.27 -10.80
CA LEU A 86 6.97 9.10 -10.68
C LEU A 86 7.76 9.10 -12.00
N ALA A 87 7.85 7.96 -12.69
CA ALA A 87 8.49 7.86 -13.99
C ALA A 87 7.79 8.76 -15.01
N LEU A 88 6.45 8.71 -15.07
CA LEU A 88 5.64 9.56 -15.93
C LEU A 88 5.79 11.04 -15.59
N TYR A 89 5.90 11.39 -14.31
CA TYR A 89 6.17 12.77 -13.91
C TYR A 89 7.53 13.25 -14.45
N LEU A 90 8.60 12.45 -14.32
CA LEU A 90 9.92 12.81 -14.83
C LEU A 90 9.95 12.92 -16.37
N ILE A 91 9.28 12.00 -17.07
CA ILE A 91 9.18 12.02 -18.53
C ILE A 91 8.43 13.28 -18.98
N ASN A 92 7.25 13.57 -18.43
CA ASN A 92 6.40 14.67 -18.88
C ASN A 92 6.90 16.05 -18.45
N ARG A 93 7.51 16.16 -17.26
CA ARG A 93 7.94 17.44 -16.70
C ARG A 93 9.38 17.81 -17.07
N PHE A 94 10.26 16.81 -17.14
CA PHE A 94 11.70 17.02 -17.34
C PHE A 94 12.21 16.44 -18.67
N ASN A 95 11.32 15.91 -19.53
CA ASN A 95 11.66 15.30 -20.83
C ASN A 95 12.69 14.18 -20.72
N PHE A 96 12.66 13.40 -19.62
CA PHE A 96 13.53 12.23 -19.50
C PHE A 96 13.09 11.13 -20.47
N SER A 97 14.04 10.35 -20.99
CA SER A 97 13.70 9.08 -21.66
C SER A 97 13.22 8.06 -20.62
N ARG A 98 12.38 7.09 -21.03
CA ARG A 98 11.84 6.07 -20.12
C ARG A 98 12.94 5.32 -19.36
N LEU A 99 13.98 4.90 -20.07
CA LEU A 99 15.14 4.22 -19.48
C LEU A 99 15.85 5.10 -18.45
N LYS A 100 16.08 6.39 -18.77
CA LYS A 100 16.73 7.33 -17.87
C LYS A 100 15.90 7.55 -16.60
N ALA A 101 14.58 7.72 -16.73
CA ALA A 101 13.69 7.89 -15.59
C ALA A 101 13.68 6.66 -14.69
N SER A 102 13.56 5.45 -15.26
CA SER A 102 13.57 4.20 -14.49
C SER A 102 14.89 3.96 -13.76
N LEU A 103 16.04 4.19 -14.41
CA LEU A 103 17.35 4.05 -13.77
C LEU A 103 17.55 5.07 -12.65
N TRP A 104 17.16 6.32 -12.87
CA TRP A 104 17.25 7.36 -11.85
C TRP A 104 16.43 7.02 -10.61
N ILE A 105 15.16 6.65 -10.79
CA ILE A 105 14.29 6.25 -9.69
C ILE A 105 14.86 5.02 -8.99
N GLY A 106 15.31 4.02 -9.75
CA GLY A 106 15.90 2.80 -9.21
C GLY A 106 17.12 3.07 -8.32
N ILE A 107 18.06 3.93 -8.76
CA ILE A 107 19.23 4.31 -7.97
C ILE A 107 18.82 5.04 -6.69
N VAL A 108 17.91 6.01 -6.79
CA VAL A 108 17.44 6.78 -5.63
C VAL A 108 16.76 5.86 -4.61
N VAL A 109 15.83 5.02 -5.06
CA VAL A 109 15.12 4.06 -4.20
C VAL A 109 16.08 3.04 -3.61
N TYR A 110 17.08 2.57 -4.36
CA TYR A 110 18.09 1.64 -3.86
C TYR A 110 18.92 2.26 -2.73
N VAL A 111 19.45 3.47 -2.94
CA VAL A 111 20.25 4.18 -1.91
C VAL A 111 19.42 4.44 -0.66
N LEU A 112 18.18 4.93 -0.81
CA LEU A 112 17.27 5.13 0.32
C LEU A 112 16.94 3.80 1.01
N GLY A 113 16.68 2.74 0.26
CA GLY A 113 16.39 1.41 0.79
C GLY A 113 17.55 0.85 1.62
N VAL A 114 18.79 1.03 1.18
CA VAL A 114 19.98 0.63 1.96
C VAL A 114 20.04 1.40 3.28
N LEU A 115 19.78 2.71 3.27
CA LEU A 115 19.73 3.52 4.50
C LEU A 115 18.64 3.04 5.47
N VAL A 116 17.47 2.67 4.94
CA VAL A 116 16.37 2.12 5.73
C VAL A 116 16.75 0.78 6.37
N ILE A 117 17.31 -0.15 5.60
CA ILE A 117 17.74 -1.47 6.10
C ILE A 117 18.81 -1.30 7.18
N LEU A 118 19.79 -0.42 6.97
CA LEU A 118 20.82 -0.13 7.96
C LEU A 118 20.23 0.48 9.24
N SER A 119 19.18 1.29 9.14
CA SER A 119 18.50 1.87 10.31
C SER A 119 17.81 0.83 11.20
N MET A 120 17.49 -0.34 10.64
CA MET A 120 16.90 -1.48 11.39
C MET A 120 17.97 -2.37 12.03
N ASN A 121 19.24 -2.22 11.66
CA ASN A 121 20.33 -3.00 12.21
C ASN A 121 20.85 -2.35 13.50
N GLU A 122 20.90 -3.11 14.61
CA GLU A 122 21.32 -2.63 15.94
C GLU A 122 22.65 -1.86 15.93
N ARG A 123 23.60 -2.25 15.06
CA ARG A 123 24.93 -1.64 14.97
C ARG A 123 24.91 -0.21 14.43
N TYR A 124 24.01 0.07 13.49
CA TYR A 124 23.92 1.37 12.80
C TYR A 124 22.68 2.17 13.23
N ALA A 125 21.74 1.53 13.93
CA ALA A 125 20.50 2.14 14.41
C ALA A 125 20.77 3.40 15.23
N LYS A 126 21.81 3.44 16.08
CA LYS A 126 22.14 4.63 16.88
C LYS A 126 22.50 5.86 16.03
N PHE A 127 23.15 5.67 14.89
CA PHE A 127 23.52 6.76 13.97
C PHE A 127 22.40 7.13 13.01
N LEU A 128 21.51 6.18 12.72
CA LEU A 128 20.36 6.32 11.81
C LEU A 128 19.02 6.37 12.56
N SER A 129 19.05 6.88 13.78
CA SER A 129 17.86 7.15 14.59
C SER A 129 17.77 8.63 14.90
N PHE A 130 16.55 9.15 14.82
CA PHE A 130 16.22 10.52 15.16
C PHE A 130 15.09 10.51 16.19
N ALA A 131 15.22 11.29 17.27
CA ALA A 131 14.26 11.34 18.38
C ALA A 131 13.87 9.94 18.91
N HIS A 132 14.86 9.06 19.12
CA HIS A 132 14.68 7.68 19.59
C HIS A 132 13.86 6.76 18.67
N LYS A 133 13.66 7.14 17.41
CA LYS A 133 13.01 6.32 16.37
C LYS A 133 13.94 6.13 15.19
N SER A 134 13.92 4.94 14.57
CA SER A 134 14.73 4.65 13.39
C SER A 134 14.25 5.45 12.18
N VAL A 135 15.13 5.65 11.19
CA VAL A 135 14.76 6.23 9.89
C VAL A 135 13.64 5.43 9.22
N PHE A 136 13.64 4.10 9.35
CA PHE A 136 12.51 3.26 8.90
C PHE A 136 11.18 3.72 9.50
N TRP A 137 11.13 3.89 10.82
CA TRP A 137 9.90 4.31 11.51
C TRP A 137 9.41 5.68 11.03
N TRP A 138 10.32 6.64 10.87
CA TRP A 138 9.97 7.97 10.38
C TRP A 138 9.42 7.95 8.95
N LEU A 139 10.06 7.20 8.05
CA LEU A 139 9.61 7.11 6.66
C LEU A 139 8.26 6.39 6.58
N ASP A 140 8.07 5.31 7.32
CA ASP A 140 6.78 4.63 7.39
C ASP A 140 5.70 5.56 7.97
N PHE A 141 5.97 6.24 9.08
CA PHE A 141 5.02 7.17 9.69
C PHE A 141 4.64 8.32 8.75
N ILE A 142 5.63 8.98 8.14
CA ILE A 142 5.37 10.09 7.20
C ILE A 142 4.59 9.61 5.99
N THR A 143 4.88 8.41 5.46
CA THR A 143 4.22 7.93 4.24
C THR A 143 2.84 7.34 4.54
N SER A 144 2.77 6.35 5.44
CA SER A 144 1.58 5.57 5.78
C SER A 144 0.58 6.36 6.62
N SER A 145 1.04 7.17 7.58
CA SER A 145 0.17 7.91 8.50
C SER A 145 -0.12 9.35 8.06
N PHE A 146 0.76 9.97 7.27
CA PHE A 146 0.57 11.36 6.87
C PHE A 146 0.24 11.54 5.39
N LEU A 147 1.16 11.15 4.49
CA LEU A 147 1.02 11.40 3.05
C LEU A 147 -0.13 10.63 2.41
N MET A 148 -0.34 9.36 2.75
CA MET A 148 -1.41 8.55 2.19
C MET A 148 -2.82 9.08 2.54
N PRO A 149 -3.15 9.33 3.82
CA PRO A 149 -4.44 9.93 4.18
C PRO A 149 -4.67 11.31 3.57
N LEU A 150 -3.65 12.18 3.57
CA LEU A 150 -3.75 13.51 2.95
C LEU A 150 -3.94 13.43 1.43
N GLY A 151 -3.21 12.55 0.74
CA GLY A 151 -3.38 12.31 -0.68
C GLY A 151 -4.78 11.83 -1.02
N GLY A 152 -5.33 10.91 -0.21
CA GLY A 152 -6.72 10.47 -0.30
C GLY A 152 -7.71 11.61 -0.07
N LEU A 153 -7.51 12.40 0.98
CA LEU A 153 -8.36 13.54 1.33
C LEU A 153 -8.40 14.58 0.20
N PHE A 154 -7.24 15.00 -0.30
CA PHE A 154 -7.17 15.95 -1.41
C PHE A 154 -7.81 15.41 -2.68
N SER A 155 -7.62 14.13 -2.98
CA SER A 155 -8.26 13.49 -4.14
C SER A 155 -9.78 13.51 -4.04
N VAL A 156 -10.33 13.16 -2.87
CA VAL A 156 -11.76 13.10 -2.60
C VAL A 156 -12.37 14.50 -2.54
N LEU A 157 -11.70 15.47 -1.90
CA LEU A 157 -12.13 16.87 -1.88
C LEU A 157 -12.14 17.47 -3.29
N PHE A 158 -11.12 17.19 -4.09
CA PHE A 158 -11.06 17.61 -5.48
C PHE A 158 -12.25 17.07 -6.28
N ILE A 159 -12.53 15.77 -6.19
CA ILE A 159 -13.65 15.16 -6.94
C ILE A 159 -15.02 15.64 -6.42
N GLY A 160 -15.19 15.76 -5.09
CA GLY A 160 -16.47 16.05 -4.46
C GLY A 160 -16.88 17.52 -4.47
N TRP A 161 -15.91 18.44 -4.44
CA TRP A 161 -16.13 19.87 -4.26
C TRP A 161 -15.56 20.76 -5.37
N ILE A 162 -14.40 20.43 -5.95
CA ILE A 162 -13.73 21.29 -6.95
C ILE A 162 -14.15 20.90 -8.38
N LEU A 163 -14.22 19.60 -8.68
CA LEU A 163 -14.55 19.10 -10.01
C LEU A 163 -16.02 19.32 -10.33
N ASN A 164 -16.31 19.87 -11.51
CA ASN A 164 -17.69 20.13 -11.92
C ASN A 164 -18.50 18.83 -11.99
N LYS A 165 -19.57 18.75 -11.20
CA LYS A 165 -20.50 17.61 -11.12
C LYS A 165 -20.96 17.10 -12.48
N LYS A 166 -21.18 17.98 -13.46
CA LYS A 166 -21.57 17.59 -14.84
C LYS A 166 -20.45 16.81 -15.53
N ARG A 167 -19.19 17.23 -15.38
CA ARG A 167 -18.03 16.52 -15.94
C ARG A 167 -17.86 15.16 -15.28
N SER A 168 -17.98 15.08 -13.96
CA SER A 168 -17.94 13.80 -13.22
C SER A 168 -19.05 12.85 -13.68
N PHE A 169 -20.28 13.35 -13.83
CA PHE A 169 -21.40 12.55 -14.32
C PHE A 169 -21.17 12.02 -15.74
N LEU A 170 -20.71 12.88 -16.65
CA LEU A 170 -20.42 12.48 -18.03
C LEU A 170 -19.33 11.40 -18.09
N ALA A 171 -18.29 11.50 -17.26
CA ALA A 171 -17.23 10.51 -17.18
C ALA A 171 -17.71 9.15 -16.66
N THR A 172 -18.71 9.14 -15.77
CA THR A 172 -19.24 7.91 -15.15
C THR A 172 -20.53 7.37 -15.80
N LYS A 173 -21.14 8.11 -16.73
CA LYS A 173 -22.45 7.81 -17.32
C LYS A 173 -22.54 6.41 -17.94
N HIS A 174 -21.41 5.90 -18.43
CA HIS A 174 -21.33 4.58 -19.07
C HIS A 174 -21.51 3.40 -18.10
N PHE A 175 -21.36 3.61 -16.79
CA PHE A 175 -21.45 2.54 -15.79
C PHE A 175 -22.25 2.90 -14.53
N PHE A 176 -22.62 4.17 -14.32
CA PHE A 176 -23.57 4.57 -13.29
C PHE A 176 -24.90 5.04 -13.89
N ASN A 177 -26.00 4.54 -13.31
CA ASN A 177 -27.30 5.18 -13.47
C ASN A 177 -27.38 6.47 -12.61
N ILE A 178 -28.43 7.27 -12.80
CA ILE A 178 -28.53 8.59 -12.14
C ILE A 178 -28.54 8.49 -10.60
N ASN A 179 -29.16 7.45 -10.05
CA ASN A 179 -29.26 7.25 -8.60
C ASN A 179 -27.94 6.74 -8.01
N ALA A 180 -27.27 5.79 -8.67
CA ALA A 180 -25.96 5.30 -8.29
C ALA A 180 -24.91 6.40 -8.34
N PHE A 181 -24.95 7.27 -9.35
CA PHE A 181 -24.07 8.44 -9.40
C PHE A 181 -24.33 9.41 -8.24
N LYS A 182 -25.61 9.71 -7.93
CA LYS A 182 -25.96 10.58 -6.80
C LYS A 182 -25.46 10.00 -5.48
N ALA A 183 -25.66 8.69 -5.25
CA ALA A 183 -25.19 7.99 -4.06
C ALA A 183 -23.66 8.02 -3.96
N TRP A 184 -22.95 7.62 -5.03
CA TRP A 184 -21.50 7.65 -5.08
C TRP A 184 -20.94 9.07 -4.87
N HIS A 185 -21.50 10.08 -5.54
CA HIS A 185 -21.07 11.46 -5.41
C HIS A 185 -21.35 12.01 -3.99
N PHE A 186 -22.44 11.60 -3.35
CA PHE A 186 -22.70 11.95 -1.95
C PHE A 186 -21.64 11.31 -1.03
N SER A 187 -21.32 10.03 -1.24
CA SER A 187 -20.27 9.33 -0.50
C SER A 187 -18.92 10.00 -0.67
N VAL A 188 -18.51 10.36 -1.88
CA VAL A 188 -17.26 11.07 -2.15
C VAL A 188 -17.28 12.48 -1.55
N ARG A 189 -18.41 13.18 -1.55
CA ARG A 189 -18.46 14.57 -1.07
C ARG A 189 -18.48 14.68 0.46
N PHE A 190 -19.09 13.74 1.17
CA PHE A 190 -19.34 13.84 2.61
C PHE A 190 -18.79 12.65 3.40
N ILE A 191 -19.12 11.42 3.01
CA ILE A 191 -18.75 10.22 3.80
C ILE A 191 -17.23 10.01 3.78
N ALA A 192 -16.62 9.98 2.59
CA ALA A 192 -15.19 9.70 2.44
C ALA A 192 -14.29 10.74 3.12
N PRO A 193 -14.51 12.07 2.99
CA PRO A 193 -13.71 13.05 3.74
C PRO A 193 -13.81 12.89 5.25
N VAL A 194 -15.02 12.63 5.77
CA VAL A 194 -15.23 12.46 7.22
C VAL A 194 -14.51 11.21 7.73
N VAL A 195 -14.62 10.09 7.02
CA VAL A 195 -13.93 8.84 7.39
C VAL A 195 -12.41 9.01 7.33
N ILE A 196 -11.87 9.64 6.27
CA ILE A 196 -10.43 9.88 6.14
C ILE A 196 -9.93 10.81 7.26
N LEU A 197 -10.65 11.89 7.55
CA LEU A 197 -10.32 12.80 8.66
C LEU A 197 -10.38 12.10 10.02
N ALA A 198 -11.38 11.24 10.25
CA ALA A 198 -11.48 10.46 11.48
C ALA A 198 -10.27 9.52 11.64
N ILE A 199 -9.90 8.77 10.59
CA ILE A 199 -8.72 7.89 10.60
C ILE A 199 -7.46 8.71 10.86
N PHE A 200 -7.31 9.84 10.17
CA PHE A 200 -6.16 10.72 10.33
C PHE A 200 -6.02 11.21 11.77
N ILE A 201 -7.10 11.69 12.39
CA ILE A 201 -7.08 12.14 13.80
C ILE A 201 -6.78 10.97 14.75
N LEU A 202 -7.33 9.78 14.49
CA LEU A 202 -7.10 8.59 15.32
C LEU A 202 -5.64 8.13 15.28
N GLN A 203 -4.89 8.36 14.20
CA GLN A 203 -3.49 7.98 14.12
C GLN A 203 -2.54 8.83 14.98
N PHE A 204 -2.98 10.02 15.40
CA PHE A 204 -2.21 10.91 16.29
C PHE A 204 -2.60 10.81 17.77
N LYS A 205 -3.59 9.97 18.09
CA LYS A 205 -3.96 9.63 19.47
C LYS A 205 -3.23 8.37 19.92
#